data_AF-A0A2N2HHI3-F1
#
_entry.id   AF-A0A2N2HHI3-F1
#
_cell.length_a   1.000
_cell.length_b   1.000
_cell.length_c   1.000
_cell.angle_alpha   90.00
_cell.angle_beta   90.00
_cell.angle_gamma   90.00
#
_symmetry.space_group_name_H-M   'P 1'
#
loop_
_entity.id
_entity.type
_entity.pdbx_description
1 polymer ?
#
loop_
_entity_poly.entity_id
_entity_poly.type
_entity_poly.pdbx_seq_one_letter_code
_entity_poly.pdbx_strand_id
1 'polypeptide(L)'
;FDDSVAKQTPPWTTRFLPDAGNAIFRSGWDEEARWLLLLGEHGPARKTLHDHVDGTSLSMAAYGEYLLVDPGYYKPNDLDNAKTAHSPSHNLVLIDGVAAPDKGLLTDFRDADAWIRNTHQGQTLHYAEAHQTYQQATVERSVVFVDGRYFVVADALSTSVADGREHRWRMGGYAGYDAGGAFVPSETGARWERTLAGVDVALASTAPSLVVETPPYEAGKSPHVHEFDLDRAVGDHGVIDGVVHARAPGFLALLLPYRVGDSAGSEHGPLPFEPIDLGDGMAAFTVETAEGTDLALLRDASAPQQVTLPLGVVETDARVVVFRWQGPRRFALIVRGTTLKVDGTTVLQGGDASTFALEESLP
;
A
#
# COMPACT_ATOMS: atom_id res chain seq x y z
N PHE A 1 -27.31 -2.19 19.02
CA PHE A 1 -26.28 -2.71 19.92
C PHE A 1 -27.01 -3.46 21.02
N ASP A 2 -26.65 -4.71 21.26
CA ASP A 2 -27.31 -5.56 22.27
C ASP A 2 -26.28 -5.92 23.33
N ASP A 3 -26.32 -5.21 24.46
CA ASP A 3 -25.40 -5.39 25.59
C ASP A 3 -25.57 -6.73 26.30
N SER A 4 -26.58 -7.53 25.94
CA SER A 4 -26.78 -8.88 26.45
C SER A 4 -25.86 -9.92 25.80
N VAL A 5 -25.24 -9.60 24.66
CA VAL A 5 -24.30 -10.49 23.99
C VAL A 5 -22.90 -10.30 24.57
N ALA A 6 -22.35 -11.35 25.17
CA ALA A 6 -20.98 -11.35 25.65
C ALA A 6 -20.01 -11.01 24.50
N LYS A 7 -19.14 -10.03 24.70
CA LYS A 7 -18.08 -9.68 23.74
C LYS A 7 -17.21 -10.91 23.51
N GLN A 8 -17.07 -11.33 22.25
CA GLN A 8 -16.18 -12.40 21.84
C GLN A 8 -15.24 -11.89 20.77
N THR A 9 -13.96 -12.18 20.95
CA THR A 9 -12.94 -11.93 19.92
C THR A 9 -13.30 -12.74 18.67
N PRO A 10 -13.37 -12.12 17.48
CA PRO A 10 -13.63 -12.86 16.25
C PRO A 10 -12.57 -13.95 16.02
N PRO A 11 -12.96 -15.13 15.48
CA PRO A 11 -12.05 -16.26 15.29
C PRO A 11 -11.13 -16.10 14.06
N TRP A 12 -11.08 -14.91 13.48
CA TRP A 12 -10.31 -14.54 12.28
C TRP A 12 -9.65 -13.20 12.54
N THR A 13 -8.50 -12.93 11.93
CA THR A 13 -7.81 -11.64 12.01
C THR A 13 -8.01 -10.86 10.71
N THR A 14 -7.39 -11.34 9.64
CA THR A 14 -7.56 -10.85 8.26
C THR A 14 -8.92 -11.30 7.70
N ARG A 15 -9.57 -10.43 6.93
CA ARG A 15 -10.81 -10.73 6.21
C ARG A 15 -10.90 -9.93 4.91
N PHE A 16 -11.21 -10.61 3.83
CA PHE A 16 -11.49 -9.95 2.54
C PHE A 16 -12.97 -10.06 2.21
N LEU A 17 -13.53 -8.95 1.77
CA LEU A 17 -14.94 -8.77 1.45
C LEU A 17 -15.05 -8.18 0.04
N PRO A 18 -14.78 -8.97 -1.02
CA PRO A 18 -14.70 -8.45 -2.38
C PRO A 18 -15.96 -7.69 -2.80
N ASP A 19 -17.14 -8.25 -2.56
CA ASP A 19 -18.43 -7.64 -2.92
C ASP A 19 -18.68 -6.30 -2.21
N ALA A 20 -18.10 -6.12 -1.02
CA ALA A 20 -18.18 -4.86 -0.27
C ALA A 20 -17.03 -3.90 -0.61
N GLY A 21 -16.06 -4.32 -1.43
CA GLY A 21 -14.90 -3.52 -1.80
C GLY A 21 -13.87 -3.33 -0.69
N ASN A 22 -13.80 -4.23 0.29
CA ASN A 22 -12.91 -4.06 1.44
C ASN A 22 -11.96 -5.25 1.58
N ALA A 23 -10.66 -4.98 1.69
CA ALA A 23 -9.66 -5.96 2.12
C ALA A 23 -9.03 -5.52 3.43
N ILE A 24 -9.30 -6.28 4.50
CA ILE A 24 -8.84 -6.00 5.86
C ILE A 24 -7.72 -6.95 6.22
N PHE A 25 -6.52 -6.42 6.41
CA PHE A 25 -5.37 -7.13 6.93
C PHE A 25 -5.23 -6.84 8.41
N ARG A 26 -5.02 -7.85 9.24
CA ARG A 26 -4.90 -7.66 10.69
C ARG A 26 -4.05 -8.76 11.34
N SER A 27 -3.18 -8.40 12.28
CA SER A 27 -2.35 -9.39 13.01
C SER A 27 -3.03 -9.96 14.26
N GLY A 28 -3.96 -9.23 14.86
CA GLY A 28 -4.60 -9.61 16.13
C GLY A 28 -5.75 -8.67 16.48
N TRP A 29 -6.36 -8.86 17.65
CA TRP A 29 -7.50 -8.04 18.13
C TRP A 29 -7.16 -7.19 19.36
N ASP A 30 -5.92 -7.27 19.83
CA ASP A 30 -5.41 -6.40 20.89
C ASP A 30 -5.04 -5.00 20.36
N GLU A 31 -4.71 -4.10 21.29
CA GLU A 31 -4.31 -2.73 20.98
C GLU A 31 -2.97 -2.66 20.23
N GLU A 32 -2.15 -3.71 20.27
CA GLU A 32 -0.85 -3.77 19.61
C GLU A 32 -0.92 -4.29 18.17
N ALA A 33 -2.12 -4.66 17.71
CA ALA A 33 -2.35 -5.22 16.40
C ALA A 33 -1.98 -4.25 15.28
N ARG A 34 -1.39 -4.81 14.21
CA ARG A 34 -1.19 -4.12 12.94
C ARG A 34 -2.44 -4.33 12.11
N TRP A 35 -2.92 -3.26 11.49
CA TRP A 35 -4.13 -3.25 10.67
C TRP A 35 -3.90 -2.41 9.42
N LEU A 36 -4.38 -2.92 8.29
CA LEU A 36 -4.48 -2.17 7.05
C LEU A 36 -5.83 -2.43 6.39
N LEU A 37 -6.46 -1.37 5.89
CA LEU A 37 -7.61 -1.43 5.01
C LEU A 37 -7.20 -1.02 3.61
N LEU A 38 -7.53 -1.85 2.63
CA LEU A 38 -7.40 -1.55 1.21
C LEU A 38 -8.81 -1.46 0.60
N LEU A 39 -9.06 -0.36 -0.11
CA LEU A 39 -10.36 -0.06 -0.71
C LEU A 39 -10.42 -0.47 -2.19
N GLY A 40 -11.55 -1.04 -2.57
CA GLY A 40 -11.88 -1.53 -3.91
C GLY A 40 -13.39 -1.50 -4.12
N GLU A 41 -14.03 -0.37 -3.79
CA GLU A 41 -15.47 -0.21 -3.87
C GLU A 41 -16.00 -0.15 -5.32
N HIS A 42 -17.09 -0.87 -5.56
CA HIS A 42 -17.76 -0.94 -6.86
C HIS A 42 -19.28 -1.01 -6.73
N GLY A 43 -19.96 -0.79 -7.86
CA GLY A 43 -21.38 -1.03 -7.97
C GLY A 43 -22.20 -0.10 -7.06
N PRO A 44 -23.28 -0.59 -6.43
CA PRO A 44 -24.14 0.23 -5.58
C PRO A 44 -23.44 0.83 -4.36
N ALA A 45 -22.41 0.18 -3.81
CA ALA A 45 -21.73 0.64 -2.59
C ALA A 45 -21.13 2.05 -2.77
N ARG A 46 -20.51 2.30 -3.93
CA ARG A 46 -19.89 3.60 -4.25
C ARG A 46 -20.84 4.69 -4.77
N LYS A 47 -22.11 4.35 -5.01
CA LYS A 47 -23.11 5.26 -5.61
C LYS A 47 -23.88 6.04 -4.54
N THR A 48 -23.14 6.72 -3.66
CA THR A 48 -23.68 7.54 -2.56
C THR A 48 -23.05 8.93 -2.53
N LEU A 49 -23.80 9.91 -1.98
CA LEU A 49 -23.41 11.33 -1.89
C LEU A 49 -22.27 11.60 -0.89
N HIS A 50 -21.99 10.64 -0.02
CA HIS A 50 -20.95 10.75 1.01
C HIS A 50 -19.72 9.88 0.73
N ASP A 51 -19.63 9.32 -0.47
CA ASP A 51 -18.49 8.48 -0.87
C ASP A 51 -17.45 9.31 -1.61
N HIS A 52 -16.19 8.97 -1.42
CA HIS A 52 -15.03 9.67 -1.96
C HIS A 52 -14.55 9.03 -3.27
N VAL A 53 -13.44 9.55 -3.80
CA VAL A 53 -12.78 9.03 -5.01
C VAL A 53 -11.46 8.39 -4.58
N ASP A 54 -11.58 7.31 -3.83
CA ASP A 54 -10.54 6.69 -3.02
C ASP A 54 -10.28 5.22 -3.40
N GLY A 55 -10.76 4.79 -4.57
CA GLY A 55 -10.50 3.46 -5.10
C GLY A 55 -9.00 3.15 -5.11
N THR A 56 -8.62 1.95 -4.65
CA THR A 56 -7.24 1.48 -4.42
C THR A 56 -6.49 2.15 -3.28
N SER A 57 -7.09 3.11 -2.57
CA SER A 57 -6.45 3.73 -1.42
C SER A 57 -6.30 2.75 -0.25
N LEU A 58 -5.40 3.10 0.66
CA LEU A 58 -5.17 2.33 1.88
C LEU A 58 -5.08 3.21 3.12
N SER A 59 -5.41 2.63 4.27
CA SER A 59 -5.22 3.21 5.60
C SER A 59 -4.58 2.18 6.52
N MET A 60 -3.78 2.62 7.49
CA MET A 60 -3.02 1.74 8.38
C MET A 60 -3.01 2.25 9.82
N ALA A 61 -3.12 1.31 10.76
CA ALA A 61 -2.92 1.52 12.17
C ALA A 61 -2.01 0.42 12.74
N ALA A 62 -1.22 0.74 13.75
CA ALA A 62 -0.40 -0.23 14.47
C ALA A 62 -0.10 0.28 15.88
N TYR A 63 0.07 -0.64 16.83
CA TYR A 63 0.54 -0.33 18.18
C TYR A 63 -0.28 0.79 18.86
N GLY A 64 -1.61 0.73 18.70
CA GLY A 64 -2.56 1.63 19.34
C GLY A 64 -2.80 2.96 18.62
N GLU A 65 -2.13 3.23 17.49
CA GLU A 65 -2.25 4.50 16.78
C GLU A 65 -2.56 4.34 15.27
N TYR A 66 -3.34 5.28 14.73
CA TYR A 66 -3.44 5.49 13.28
C TYR A 66 -2.12 6.08 12.77
N LEU A 67 -1.62 5.55 11.66
CA LEU A 67 -0.31 5.89 11.10
C LEU A 67 -0.42 6.41 9.66
N LEU A 68 -1.13 5.69 8.79
CA LEU A 68 -1.45 6.13 7.43
C LEU A 68 -2.95 6.34 7.33
N VAL A 69 -3.40 7.52 6.93
CA VAL A 69 -4.80 7.93 7.12
C VAL A 69 -5.48 8.27 5.81
N ASP A 70 -6.76 7.92 5.74
CA ASP A 70 -7.71 8.63 4.91
C ASP A 70 -8.00 10.00 5.57
N PRO A 71 -8.06 11.09 4.80
CA PRO A 71 -8.26 12.42 5.36
C PRO A 71 -9.65 12.64 5.99
N GLY A 72 -10.58 11.70 5.86
CA GLY A 72 -11.91 11.83 6.48
C GLY A 72 -12.77 12.89 5.77
N TYR A 73 -13.81 13.38 6.44
CA TYR A 73 -14.90 14.13 5.79
C TYR A 73 -14.80 15.64 6.00
N TYR A 74 -13.71 16.27 5.55
CA TYR A 74 -13.52 17.71 5.72
C TYR A 74 -14.39 18.55 4.78
N LYS A 75 -15.41 19.19 5.36
CA LYS A 75 -16.45 19.91 4.62
C LYS A 75 -16.74 21.30 5.21
N PRO A 76 -15.92 22.33 4.87
CA PRO A 76 -16.12 23.68 5.40
C PRO A 76 -17.33 24.41 4.81
N ASN A 77 -17.90 23.94 3.69
CA ASN A 77 -19.14 24.44 3.11
C ASN A 77 -20.14 23.30 2.95
N ASP A 78 -21.25 23.35 3.68
CA ASP A 78 -22.29 22.32 3.66
C ASP A 78 -22.95 22.11 2.29
N LEU A 79 -22.86 23.12 1.40
CA LEU A 79 -23.45 23.06 0.06
C LEU A 79 -22.51 22.46 -1.01
N ASP A 80 -21.22 22.32 -0.71
CA ASP A 80 -20.24 21.73 -1.63
C ASP A 80 -20.02 20.23 -1.34
N ASN A 81 -19.17 19.56 -2.10
CA ASN A 81 -18.61 18.26 -1.70
C ASN A 81 -17.54 18.48 -0.61
N ALA A 82 -17.23 17.44 0.18
CA ALA A 82 -16.10 17.50 1.09
C ALA A 82 -14.81 17.76 0.27
N LYS A 83 -13.95 18.66 0.76
CA LYS A 83 -12.68 18.99 0.10
C LYS A 83 -11.78 17.76 -0.03
N THR A 84 -11.94 16.82 0.89
CA THR A 84 -11.21 15.57 0.98
C THR A 84 -11.84 14.44 0.16
N ALA A 85 -12.97 14.66 -0.52
CA ALA A 85 -13.61 13.63 -1.34
C ALA A 85 -12.92 13.40 -2.69
N HIS A 86 -11.97 14.25 -3.06
CA HIS A 86 -11.28 14.22 -4.34
C HIS A 86 -10.06 13.31 -4.29
N SER A 87 -9.80 12.60 -5.40
CA SER A 87 -8.70 11.62 -5.51
C SER A 87 -7.32 12.08 -5.01
N PRO A 88 -6.89 13.34 -5.19
CA PRO A 88 -5.60 13.79 -4.67
C PRO A 88 -5.52 13.76 -3.14
N SER A 89 -6.61 13.60 -2.41
CA SER A 89 -6.58 13.59 -0.94
C SER A 89 -6.22 12.22 -0.36
N HIS A 90 -6.18 11.16 -1.18
CA HIS A 90 -6.08 9.77 -0.71
C HIS A 90 -4.73 9.11 -1.05
N ASN A 91 -4.47 7.99 -0.37
CA ASN A 91 -3.24 7.19 -0.51
C ASN A 91 -3.27 6.28 -1.74
N LEU A 92 -3.20 6.85 -2.95
CA LEU A 92 -3.36 6.15 -4.23
C LEU A 92 -2.40 6.66 -5.31
N VAL A 93 -2.47 6.08 -6.51
CA VAL A 93 -1.68 6.54 -7.67
C VAL A 93 -2.46 7.59 -8.47
N LEU A 94 -1.87 8.75 -8.73
CA LEU A 94 -2.42 9.78 -9.60
C LEU A 94 -1.74 9.73 -10.97
N ILE A 95 -2.50 10.01 -12.04
CA ILE A 95 -2.02 10.15 -13.42
C ILE A 95 -2.42 11.54 -13.92
N ASP A 96 -1.43 12.38 -14.22
CA ASP A 96 -1.61 13.80 -14.49
C ASP A 96 -2.42 14.52 -13.38
N GLY A 97 -2.10 14.18 -12.12
CA GLY A 97 -2.64 14.83 -10.92
C GLY A 97 -4.00 14.32 -10.44
N VAL A 98 -4.63 13.35 -11.11
CA VAL A 98 -5.95 12.79 -10.74
C VAL A 98 -5.98 11.27 -10.83
N ALA A 99 -6.88 10.63 -10.08
CA ALA A 99 -7.20 9.20 -10.26
C ALA A 99 -8.54 9.02 -10.97
N ALA A 100 -9.48 8.28 -10.38
CA ALA A 100 -10.84 8.19 -10.88
C ALA A 100 -11.49 9.58 -11.00
N PRO A 101 -12.48 9.76 -11.90
CA PRO A 101 -13.13 11.04 -12.07
C PRO A 101 -13.88 11.48 -10.82
N ASP A 102 -13.84 12.79 -10.54
CA ASP A 102 -14.67 13.38 -9.49
C ASP A 102 -16.16 13.10 -9.71
N LYS A 103 -16.86 12.85 -8.60
CA LYS A 103 -18.31 12.73 -8.63
C LYS A 103 -18.94 14.09 -8.89
N GLY A 104 -19.90 14.10 -9.81
CA GLY A 104 -20.76 15.25 -10.08
C GLY A 104 -21.89 15.37 -9.06
N LEU A 105 -22.87 16.22 -9.38
CA LEU A 105 -24.02 16.45 -8.50
C LEU A 105 -24.99 15.26 -8.53
N LEU A 106 -25.56 14.95 -7.36
CA LEU A 106 -26.64 13.99 -7.16
C LEU A 106 -26.30 12.58 -7.67
N THR A 107 -26.71 12.23 -8.89
CA THR A 107 -26.61 10.88 -9.47
C THR A 107 -25.49 10.76 -10.51
N ASP A 108 -24.71 11.81 -10.74
CA ASP A 108 -23.52 11.77 -11.62
C ASP A 108 -22.32 11.17 -10.89
N PHE A 109 -22.30 9.85 -10.72
CA PHE A 109 -21.24 9.15 -9.97
C PHE A 109 -19.97 8.86 -10.78
N ARG A 110 -19.89 9.34 -12.03
CA ARG A 110 -18.81 9.13 -13.01
C ARG A 110 -18.11 7.78 -12.88
N ASP A 111 -18.69 6.78 -13.53
CA ASP A 111 -18.42 5.37 -13.24
C ASP A 111 -16.96 4.93 -13.44
N ALA A 112 -16.24 4.74 -12.33
CA ALA A 112 -14.92 4.12 -12.26
C ALA A 112 -14.83 3.18 -11.05
N ASP A 113 -15.44 1.99 -11.18
CA ASP A 113 -15.41 0.95 -10.14
C ASP A 113 -13.97 0.52 -9.82
N ALA A 114 -13.66 0.39 -8.53
CA ALA A 114 -12.49 -0.33 -8.06
C ALA A 114 -12.90 -1.73 -7.59
N TRP A 115 -12.01 -2.71 -7.64
CA TRP A 115 -12.35 -4.10 -7.28
C TRP A 115 -11.29 -4.72 -6.40
N ILE A 116 -11.70 -5.35 -5.31
CA ILE A 116 -10.84 -6.31 -4.60
C ILE A 116 -10.83 -7.63 -5.38
N ARG A 117 -9.64 -8.12 -5.73
CA ARG A 117 -9.43 -9.35 -6.50
C ARG A 117 -8.32 -10.19 -5.90
N ASN A 118 -8.22 -11.44 -6.37
CA ASN A 118 -7.09 -12.34 -6.12
C ASN A 118 -6.61 -12.31 -4.67
N THR A 119 -7.37 -12.95 -3.79
CA THR A 119 -7.14 -12.85 -2.35
C THR A 119 -6.64 -14.16 -1.76
N HIS A 120 -5.77 -14.08 -0.74
CA HIS A 120 -5.27 -15.21 0.02
C HIS A 120 -5.16 -14.90 1.51
N GLN A 121 -5.80 -15.73 2.33
CA GLN A 121 -5.70 -15.68 3.79
C GLN A 121 -4.80 -16.84 4.26
N GLY A 122 -3.50 -16.57 4.39
CA GLY A 122 -2.52 -17.53 4.89
C GLY A 122 -2.21 -17.36 6.38
N GLN A 123 -1.09 -17.93 6.81
CA GLN A 123 -0.56 -17.74 8.17
C GLN A 123 0.63 -16.77 8.19
N THR A 124 1.43 -16.80 7.13
CA THR A 124 2.67 -16.03 6.99
C THR A 124 2.42 -14.83 6.08
N LEU A 125 1.64 -15.04 5.03
CA LEU A 125 1.30 -14.10 3.98
C LEU A 125 -0.21 -13.98 3.92
N HIS A 126 -0.68 -12.74 4.01
CA HIS A 126 -2.00 -12.39 3.51
C HIS A 126 -1.84 -11.55 2.25
N TYR A 127 -2.68 -11.79 1.26
CA TYR A 127 -2.57 -11.13 -0.04
C TYR A 127 -3.93 -10.68 -0.54
N ALA A 128 -4.00 -9.48 -1.11
CA ALA A 128 -5.14 -9.04 -1.91
C ALA A 128 -4.68 -8.04 -2.98
N GLU A 129 -5.44 -7.96 -4.06
CA GLU A 129 -5.27 -6.96 -5.11
C GLU A 129 -6.44 -5.97 -5.09
N ALA A 130 -6.17 -4.68 -5.35
CA ALA A 130 -7.19 -3.69 -5.71
C ALA A 130 -6.94 -3.20 -7.14
N HIS A 131 -7.97 -3.28 -7.99
CA HIS A 131 -7.89 -2.92 -9.41
C HIS A 131 -8.79 -1.74 -9.73
N GLN A 132 -8.29 -0.74 -10.44
CA GLN A 132 -9.12 0.34 -10.96
C GLN A 132 -8.59 0.85 -12.29
N THR A 133 -9.52 1.25 -13.17
CA THR A 133 -9.19 1.87 -14.46
C THR A 133 -9.62 3.32 -14.47
N TYR A 134 -8.70 4.23 -14.76
CA TYR A 134 -8.92 5.66 -14.92
C TYR A 134 -7.81 6.25 -15.78
N GLN A 135 -8.03 7.43 -16.38
CA GLN A 135 -7.02 8.08 -17.21
C GLN A 135 -6.43 7.14 -18.28
N GLN A 136 -7.28 6.27 -18.86
CA GLN A 136 -6.93 5.27 -19.88
C GLN A 136 -5.82 4.28 -19.46
N ALA A 137 -5.59 4.16 -18.15
CA ALA A 137 -4.67 3.22 -17.53
C ALA A 137 -5.42 2.33 -16.54
N THR A 138 -4.92 1.12 -16.33
CA THR A 138 -5.35 0.23 -15.25
C THR A 138 -4.23 0.16 -14.22
N VAL A 139 -4.59 0.44 -12.97
CA VAL A 139 -3.72 0.28 -11.81
C VAL A 139 -4.12 -1.00 -11.08
N GLU A 140 -3.17 -1.91 -10.93
CA GLU A 140 -3.29 -3.12 -10.11
C GLU A 140 -2.41 -2.95 -8.88
N ARG A 141 -3.01 -2.68 -7.72
CA ARG A 141 -2.33 -2.58 -6.44
C ARG A 141 -2.33 -3.91 -5.72
N SER A 142 -1.18 -4.53 -5.57
CA SER A 142 -0.95 -5.72 -4.76
C SER A 142 -0.56 -5.31 -3.33
N VAL A 143 -1.21 -5.87 -2.31
CA VAL A 143 -0.80 -5.72 -0.91
C VAL A 143 -0.50 -7.10 -0.33
N VAL A 144 0.72 -7.28 0.17
CA VAL A 144 1.18 -8.47 0.90
C VAL A 144 1.42 -8.08 2.35
N PHE A 145 0.77 -8.75 3.29
CA PHE A 145 1.04 -8.62 4.72
C PHE A 145 1.91 -9.79 5.17
N VAL A 146 3.17 -9.49 5.50
CA VAL A 146 4.22 -10.48 5.78
C VAL A 146 4.37 -10.63 7.29
N ASP A 147 4.28 -11.87 7.78
CA ASP A 147 4.51 -12.30 9.16
C ASP A 147 3.64 -11.58 10.21
N GLY A 148 2.51 -11.03 9.77
CA GLY A 148 1.75 -10.11 10.61
C GLY A 148 2.54 -8.86 11.02
N ARG A 149 3.68 -8.57 10.37
CA ARG A 149 4.70 -7.63 10.83
C ARG A 149 4.76 -6.36 9.99
N TYR A 150 4.77 -6.48 8.67
CA TYR A 150 4.91 -5.35 7.76
C TYR A 150 4.22 -5.61 6.41
N PHE A 151 4.08 -4.56 5.61
CA PHE A 151 3.37 -4.65 4.33
C PHE A 151 4.29 -4.34 3.16
N VAL A 152 4.11 -5.08 2.07
CA VAL A 152 4.64 -4.75 0.74
C VAL A 152 3.46 -4.29 -0.12
N VAL A 153 3.58 -3.12 -0.74
CA VAL A 153 2.60 -2.58 -1.69
C VAL A 153 3.26 -2.47 -3.05
N ALA A 154 2.72 -3.16 -4.05
CA ALA A 154 3.25 -3.13 -5.41
C ALA A 154 2.16 -2.67 -6.38
N ASP A 155 2.37 -1.52 -7.01
CA ASP A 155 1.50 -0.95 -8.02
C ASP A 155 2.01 -1.29 -9.41
N ALA A 156 1.19 -2.01 -10.17
CA ALA A 156 1.46 -2.48 -11.51
C ALA A 156 0.53 -1.75 -12.49
N LEU A 157 1.10 -0.92 -13.37
CA LEU A 157 0.31 -0.13 -14.32
C LEU A 157 0.33 -0.75 -15.72
N SER A 158 -0.76 -0.53 -16.46
CA SER A 158 -0.86 -0.73 -17.90
C SER A 158 -1.67 0.40 -18.53
N THR A 159 -1.36 0.80 -19.77
CA THR A 159 -2.08 1.89 -20.45
C THR A 159 -2.17 1.66 -21.95
N SER A 160 -3.20 2.23 -22.57
CA SER A 160 -3.31 2.34 -24.03
C SER A 160 -2.63 3.60 -24.58
N VAL A 161 -2.27 4.56 -23.72
CA VAL A 161 -1.56 5.79 -24.10
C VAL A 161 -0.11 5.45 -24.49
N ALA A 162 0.36 6.00 -25.62
CA ALA A 162 1.70 5.73 -26.13
C ALA A 162 2.77 6.55 -25.42
N ASP A 163 2.47 7.82 -25.14
CA ASP A 163 3.41 8.77 -24.56
C ASP A 163 3.56 8.60 -23.04
N GLY A 164 4.69 9.09 -22.52
CA GLY A 164 4.91 9.23 -21.09
C GLY A 164 3.99 10.28 -20.48
N ARG A 165 3.60 10.06 -19.22
CA ARG A 165 2.78 10.97 -18.42
C ARG A 165 3.32 11.06 -17.01
N GLU A 166 2.93 12.11 -16.29
CA GLU A 166 3.25 12.22 -14.88
C GLU A 166 2.43 11.18 -14.10
N HIS A 167 3.11 10.40 -13.27
CA HIS A 167 2.50 9.51 -12.30
C HIS A 167 2.99 9.91 -10.91
N ARG A 168 2.08 9.97 -9.94
CA ARG A 168 2.39 10.25 -8.54
C ARG A 168 1.89 9.12 -7.67
N TRP A 169 2.76 8.52 -6.89
CA TRP A 169 2.38 7.61 -5.80
C TRP A 169 2.24 8.43 -4.52
N ARG A 170 1.01 8.63 -4.04
CA ARG A 170 0.72 9.50 -2.89
C ARG A 170 0.56 8.71 -1.60
N MET A 171 1.13 9.25 -0.51
CA MET A 171 0.94 8.73 0.85
C MET A 171 0.90 9.84 1.88
N GLY A 172 -0.16 9.88 2.68
CA GLY A 172 -0.38 10.74 3.83
C GLY A 172 -0.42 9.93 5.12
N GLY A 173 0.31 10.41 6.13
CA GLY A 173 0.35 9.80 7.45
C GLY A 173 -0.12 10.75 8.54
N TYR A 174 -0.59 10.20 9.67
CA TYR A 174 -1.14 10.97 10.77
C TYR A 174 -0.04 11.56 11.66
N ALA A 175 0.83 12.39 11.09
CA ALA A 175 1.80 13.21 11.81
C ALA A 175 2.28 14.35 10.92
N GLY A 176 2.88 15.38 11.51
CA GLY A 176 3.32 16.60 10.81
C GLY A 176 2.31 17.74 10.92
N TYR A 177 2.79 18.95 10.64
CA TYR A 177 2.04 20.20 10.84
C TYR A 177 1.34 20.28 12.20
N ASP A 178 0.03 20.50 12.24
CA ASP A 178 -0.76 20.62 13.48
C ASP A 178 -1.45 19.30 13.89
N ALA A 179 -1.31 18.21 13.12
CA ALA A 179 -1.68 16.86 13.56
C ALA A 179 -0.83 16.33 14.74
N GLY A 180 0.28 17.02 15.06
CA GLY A 180 1.28 16.59 16.04
C GLY A 180 2.19 15.48 15.48
N GLY A 181 2.94 14.82 16.38
CA GLY A 181 3.93 13.82 15.98
C GLY A 181 5.08 14.38 15.13
N ALA A 182 5.88 13.50 14.52
CA ALA A 182 6.96 13.85 13.63
C ALA A 182 6.69 13.32 12.22
N PHE A 183 6.92 14.17 11.22
CA PHE A 183 6.96 13.81 9.81
C PHE A 183 8.35 14.11 9.26
N VAL A 184 9.03 13.09 8.73
CA VAL A 184 10.41 13.20 8.23
C VAL A 184 10.47 12.60 6.82
N PRO A 185 10.40 13.42 5.76
CA PRO A 185 10.62 12.95 4.40
C PRO A 185 12.09 12.56 4.17
N SER A 186 12.32 11.70 3.19
CA SER A 186 13.64 11.20 2.77
C SER A 186 13.68 11.00 1.26
N GLU A 187 14.86 10.74 0.71
CA GLU A 187 15.04 10.50 -0.73
C GLU A 187 14.27 9.26 -1.23
N THR A 188 14.02 8.30 -0.35
CA THR A 188 13.39 7.01 -0.68
C THR A 188 12.02 6.84 -0.02
N GLY A 189 11.38 7.89 0.49
CA GLY A 189 10.07 7.81 1.13
C GLY A 189 9.92 8.74 2.33
N ALA A 190 9.28 8.31 3.42
CA ALA A 190 9.15 9.12 4.63
C ALA A 190 8.86 8.31 5.89
N ARG A 191 9.07 8.95 7.05
CA ARG A 191 8.64 8.48 8.37
C ARG A 191 7.51 9.35 8.90
N TRP A 192 6.48 8.71 9.44
CA TRP A 192 5.50 9.33 10.34
C TRP A 192 5.60 8.65 11.71
N GLU A 193 5.80 9.44 12.76
CA GLU A 193 5.94 8.95 14.14
C GLU A 193 4.96 9.69 15.05
N ARG A 194 4.22 8.93 15.83
CA ARG A 194 3.32 9.38 16.89
C ARG A 194 3.86 8.95 18.25
N THR A 195 3.03 8.90 19.29
CA THR A 195 3.54 8.73 20.67
C THR A 195 3.92 7.29 20.98
N LEU A 196 3.12 6.34 20.48
CA LEU A 196 3.25 4.90 20.73
C LEU A 196 3.86 4.18 19.54
N ALA A 197 3.67 4.70 18.33
CA ALA A 197 3.97 4.02 17.09
C ALA A 197 4.52 4.96 16.01
N GLY A 198 5.26 4.39 15.08
CA GLY A 198 5.61 5.05 13.83
C GLY A 198 5.54 4.10 12.65
N VAL A 199 5.69 4.64 11.45
CA VAL A 199 5.83 3.88 10.21
C VAL A 199 6.94 4.49 9.37
N ASP A 200 7.86 3.64 8.94
CA ASP A 200 8.76 3.94 7.84
C ASP A 200 8.10 3.47 6.53
N VAL A 201 7.98 4.39 5.58
CA VAL A 201 7.53 4.11 4.22
C VAL A 201 8.72 4.26 3.29
N ALA A 202 9.10 3.17 2.63
CA ALA A 202 10.12 3.17 1.57
C ALA A 202 9.43 3.03 0.21
N LEU A 203 9.95 3.70 -0.82
CA LEU A 203 9.39 3.73 -2.16
C LEU A 203 10.49 3.61 -3.22
N ALA A 204 10.26 2.74 -4.20
CA ALA A 204 11.04 2.60 -5.42
C ALA A 204 10.11 2.48 -6.62
N SER A 205 10.66 2.66 -7.83
CA SER A 205 9.91 2.65 -9.09
C SER A 205 10.66 1.83 -10.13
N THR A 206 9.91 1.14 -11.01
CA THR A 206 10.51 0.47 -12.17
C THR A 206 10.92 1.47 -13.25
N ALA A 207 10.34 2.66 -13.27
CA ALA A 207 10.81 3.75 -14.11
C ALA A 207 11.96 4.52 -13.45
N PRO A 208 12.93 5.02 -14.25
CA PRO A 208 14.02 5.84 -13.74
C PRO A 208 13.53 7.17 -13.19
N SER A 209 14.42 7.86 -12.47
CA SER A 209 14.21 9.25 -12.02
C SER A 209 13.00 9.45 -11.10
N LEU A 210 12.73 8.47 -10.22
CA LEU A 210 11.79 8.68 -9.12
C LEU A 210 12.28 9.84 -8.25
N VAL A 211 11.39 10.81 -8.04
CA VAL A 211 11.60 11.90 -7.10
C VAL A 211 10.57 11.77 -5.99
N VAL A 212 11.02 11.61 -4.75
CA VAL A 212 10.15 11.72 -3.58
C VAL A 212 10.12 13.18 -3.15
N GLU A 213 8.93 13.79 -3.17
CA GLU A 213 8.71 15.18 -2.79
C GLU A 213 7.52 15.33 -1.83
N THR A 214 7.48 16.45 -1.12
CA THR A 214 6.31 16.85 -0.33
C THR A 214 5.46 17.79 -1.20
N PRO A 215 4.15 17.54 -1.37
CA PRO A 215 3.27 18.47 -2.06
C PRO A 215 3.28 19.86 -1.41
N PRO A 216 2.97 20.94 -2.15
CA PRO A 216 2.88 22.27 -1.57
C PRO A 216 1.87 22.34 -0.42
N TYR A 217 2.31 22.90 0.71
CA TYR A 217 1.46 23.06 1.90
C TYR A 217 0.70 24.38 1.88
N GLU A 218 -0.63 24.28 2.00
CA GLU A 218 -1.53 25.37 2.33
C GLU A 218 -2.49 24.87 3.42
N ALA A 219 -2.54 25.57 4.55
CA ALA A 219 -3.33 25.14 5.71
C ALA A 219 -4.81 24.94 5.35
N GLY A 220 -5.39 23.81 5.79
CA GLY A 220 -6.78 23.48 5.53
C GLY A 220 -7.10 23.20 4.05
N LYS A 221 -6.10 22.75 3.28
CA LYS A 221 -6.24 22.31 1.88
C LYS A 221 -5.70 20.90 1.66
N SER A 222 -6.33 20.18 0.73
CA SER A 222 -5.83 18.90 0.26
C SER A 222 -4.47 19.08 -0.42
N PRO A 223 -3.54 18.12 -0.31
CA PRO A 223 -3.73 16.80 0.32
C PRO A 223 -3.49 16.77 1.84
N HIS A 224 -3.12 17.89 2.45
CA HIS A 224 -2.67 17.90 3.85
C HIS A 224 -3.80 17.90 4.86
N VAL A 225 -4.96 18.49 4.53
CA VAL A 225 -6.06 18.60 5.48
C VAL A 225 -6.75 17.26 5.76
N HIS A 226 -7.14 17.06 7.01
CA HIS A 226 -7.98 15.95 7.46
C HIS A 226 -9.02 16.42 8.49
N GLU A 227 -10.10 15.64 8.64
CA GLU A 227 -11.12 15.77 9.68
C GLU A 227 -11.65 14.38 10.05
N PHE A 228 -11.22 13.84 11.20
CA PHE A 228 -11.67 12.52 11.66
C PHE A 228 -11.91 12.38 13.18
N ASP A 229 -11.74 13.46 13.96
CA ASP A 229 -12.09 13.44 15.39
C ASP A 229 -13.62 13.52 15.57
N LEU A 230 -14.14 12.92 16.64
CA LEU A 230 -15.53 13.05 17.10
C LEU A 230 -15.93 14.52 17.30
N ASP A 231 -14.96 15.36 17.67
CA ASP A 231 -15.13 16.81 17.83
C ASP A 231 -15.04 17.59 16.50
N ARG A 232 -14.90 16.90 15.35
CA ARG A 232 -14.74 17.52 14.03
C ARG A 232 -13.54 18.46 13.96
N ALA A 233 -12.49 18.12 14.72
CA ALA A 233 -11.24 18.85 14.70
C ALA A 233 -10.61 18.71 13.30
N VAL A 234 -10.33 19.85 12.69
CA VAL A 234 -9.61 19.93 11.42
C VAL A 234 -8.13 20.07 11.75
N GLY A 235 -7.31 19.32 11.04
CA GLY A 235 -5.86 19.45 11.09
C GLY A 235 -5.24 19.18 9.74
N ASP A 236 -3.93 19.37 9.66
CA ASP A 236 -3.08 19.17 8.51
C ASP A 236 -2.00 18.14 8.86
N HIS A 237 -1.63 17.29 7.91
CA HIS A 237 -0.68 16.20 8.10
C HIS A 237 0.37 16.14 6.98
N GLY A 238 1.48 15.47 7.25
CA GLY A 238 2.58 15.29 6.28
C GLY A 238 2.18 14.34 5.16
N VAL A 239 2.52 14.70 3.92
CA VAL A 239 2.21 13.92 2.71
C VAL A 239 3.47 13.85 1.85
N ILE A 240 3.69 12.72 1.19
CA ILE A 240 4.68 12.60 0.10
C ILE A 240 4.02 12.19 -1.21
N ASP A 241 4.64 12.60 -2.30
CA ASP A 241 4.45 12.06 -3.65
C ASP A 241 5.75 11.43 -4.13
N GLY A 242 5.70 10.20 -4.63
CA GLY A 242 6.71 9.65 -5.51
C GLY A 242 6.37 9.94 -6.96
N VAL A 243 7.13 10.82 -7.60
CA VAL A 243 6.84 11.35 -8.94
C VAL A 243 7.76 10.73 -9.98
N VAL A 244 7.19 10.25 -11.07
CA VAL A 244 7.90 9.80 -12.27
C VAL A 244 7.18 10.25 -13.53
N HIS A 245 7.94 10.45 -14.62
CA HIS A 245 7.37 10.67 -15.94
C HIS A 245 7.68 9.46 -16.83
N ALA A 246 6.67 8.60 -17.04
CA ALA A 246 6.83 7.35 -17.78
C ALA A 246 5.49 6.92 -18.39
N ARG A 247 5.51 5.89 -19.25
CA ARG A 247 4.30 5.39 -19.90
C ARG A 247 3.38 4.61 -18.94
N ALA A 248 3.95 3.65 -18.20
CA ALA A 248 3.25 2.82 -17.23
C ALA A 248 4.25 2.34 -16.16
N PRO A 249 4.77 3.27 -15.34
CA PRO A 249 5.73 2.92 -14.28
C PRO A 249 5.09 1.98 -13.26
N GLY A 250 5.86 1.06 -12.71
CA GLY A 250 5.49 0.35 -11.49
C GLY A 250 6.04 1.04 -10.25
N PHE A 251 5.34 0.95 -9.13
CA PHE A 251 5.83 1.42 -7.82
C PHE A 251 5.88 0.27 -6.82
N LEU A 252 6.99 0.15 -6.09
CA LEU A 252 7.15 -0.80 -5.00
C LEU A 252 7.37 -0.02 -3.72
N ALA A 253 6.54 -0.27 -2.72
CA ALA A 253 6.64 0.36 -1.42
C ALA A 253 6.67 -0.67 -0.28
N LEU A 254 7.40 -0.33 0.78
CA LEU A 254 7.38 -1.02 2.06
C LEU A 254 6.65 -0.13 3.07
N LEU A 255 5.71 -0.70 3.83
CA LEU A 255 5.10 -0.05 4.99
C LEU A 255 5.56 -0.80 6.24
N LEU A 256 6.44 -0.17 7.01
CA LEU A 256 7.19 -0.78 8.11
C LEU A 256 6.76 -0.13 9.44
N PRO A 257 5.60 -0.52 10.01
CA PRO A 257 5.19 0.02 11.31
C PRO A 257 6.13 -0.44 12.42
N TYR A 258 6.33 0.36 13.44
CA TYR A 258 7.13 0.01 14.63
C TYR A 258 6.55 0.64 15.89
N ARG A 259 6.90 0.07 17.03
CA ARG A 259 6.61 0.59 18.37
C ARG A 259 7.69 1.58 18.77
N VAL A 260 7.29 2.78 19.17
CA VAL A 260 8.23 3.82 19.64
C VAL A 260 8.89 3.36 20.94
N GLY A 261 10.21 3.51 21.01
CA GLY A 261 11.03 3.08 22.14
C GLY A 261 11.69 1.71 21.97
N ASP A 262 11.21 0.89 21.03
CA ASP A 262 11.82 -0.40 20.73
C ASP A 262 13.07 -0.22 19.85
N SER A 263 14.07 -1.08 20.06
CA SER A 263 15.34 -1.02 19.32
C SER A 263 15.18 -1.53 17.89
N ALA A 264 15.90 -0.93 16.93
CA ALA A 264 15.89 -1.38 15.54
C ALA A 264 16.26 -2.87 15.41
N GLY A 265 15.55 -3.60 14.55
CA GLY A 265 15.70 -5.04 14.35
C GLY A 265 15.09 -5.93 15.44
N SER A 266 14.53 -5.37 16.52
CA SER A 266 13.72 -6.14 17.46
C SER A 266 12.35 -6.50 16.85
N GLU A 267 11.61 -7.39 17.53
CA GLU A 267 10.31 -7.89 17.05
C GLU A 267 9.34 -6.78 16.63
N HIS A 268 9.29 -5.67 17.38
CA HIS A 268 8.39 -4.55 17.12
C HIS A 268 9.09 -3.23 16.85
N GLY A 269 10.41 -3.14 16.97
CA GLY A 269 11.16 -1.93 16.64
C GLY A 269 11.31 -1.70 15.13
N PRO A 270 11.92 -0.57 14.72
CA PRO A 270 12.12 -0.25 13.30
C PRO A 270 12.79 -1.40 12.53
N LEU A 271 12.27 -1.73 11.35
CA LEU A 271 12.85 -2.77 10.49
C LEU A 271 13.90 -2.15 9.56
N PRO A 272 15.17 -2.59 9.60
CA PRO A 272 16.14 -2.20 8.59
C PRO A 272 15.69 -2.68 7.21
N PHE A 273 15.87 -1.83 6.20
CA PHE A 273 15.61 -2.16 4.80
C PHE A 273 16.68 -1.50 3.95
N GLU A 274 16.97 -2.10 2.79
CA GLU A 274 17.93 -1.56 1.82
C GLU A 274 17.33 -1.59 0.41
N PRO A 275 17.28 -0.46 -0.31
CA PRO A 275 16.94 -0.45 -1.73
C PRO A 275 18.05 -1.15 -2.54
N ILE A 276 17.65 -1.84 -3.60
CA ILE A 276 18.60 -2.50 -4.51
C ILE A 276 18.47 -1.86 -5.89
N ASP A 277 19.54 -1.24 -6.36
CA ASP A 277 19.61 -0.71 -7.72
C ASP A 277 19.77 -1.85 -8.72
N LEU A 278 18.70 -2.08 -9.50
CA LEU A 278 18.61 -3.09 -10.54
C LEU A 278 18.54 -2.49 -11.94
N GLY A 279 18.68 -1.16 -12.06
CA GLY A 279 18.42 -0.42 -13.27
C GLY A 279 16.94 -0.39 -13.68
N ASP A 280 16.70 0.10 -14.89
CA ASP A 280 15.34 0.34 -15.40
C ASP A 280 14.53 -0.95 -15.56
N GLY A 281 13.23 -0.84 -15.27
CA GLY A 281 12.24 -1.90 -15.36
C GLY A 281 12.13 -2.75 -14.10
N MET A 282 12.89 -2.46 -13.04
CA MET A 282 12.84 -3.21 -11.77
C MET A 282 12.94 -2.29 -10.55
N ALA A 283 12.30 -2.69 -9.46
CA ALA A 283 12.41 -2.06 -8.15
C ALA A 283 12.51 -3.17 -7.10
N ALA A 284 13.43 -3.06 -6.15
CA ALA A 284 13.61 -4.08 -5.13
C ALA A 284 14.09 -3.52 -3.79
N PHE A 285 13.72 -4.24 -2.73
CA PHE A 285 14.19 -4.00 -1.37
C PHE A 285 14.53 -5.33 -0.69
N THR A 286 15.57 -5.32 0.14
CA THR A 286 15.67 -6.29 1.25
C THR A 286 15.05 -5.70 2.51
N VAL A 287 14.46 -6.56 3.34
CA VAL A 287 13.97 -6.22 4.68
C VAL A 287 14.57 -7.19 5.68
N GLU A 288 15.23 -6.66 6.71
CA GLU A 288 15.78 -7.46 7.80
C GLU A 288 14.74 -7.60 8.91
N THR A 289 14.43 -8.85 9.26
CA THR A 289 13.49 -9.21 10.32
C THR A 289 14.18 -10.06 11.38
N ALA A 290 13.54 -10.27 12.52
CA ALA A 290 14.01 -11.22 13.53
C ALA A 290 14.10 -12.67 13.00
N GLU A 291 13.34 -13.00 11.95
CA GLU A 291 13.29 -14.31 11.31
C GLU A 291 14.26 -14.46 10.13
N GLY A 292 14.94 -13.37 9.74
CA GLY A 292 15.89 -13.34 8.63
C GLY A 292 15.59 -12.26 7.59
N THR A 293 16.14 -12.42 6.40
CA THR A 293 16.12 -11.42 5.32
C THR A 293 15.05 -11.77 4.28
N ASP A 294 14.12 -10.85 4.06
CA ASP A 294 13.06 -10.95 3.07
C ASP A 294 13.40 -10.09 1.83
N LEU A 295 13.02 -10.54 0.64
CA LEU A 295 13.13 -9.76 -0.60
C LEU A 295 11.73 -9.38 -1.09
N ALA A 296 11.55 -8.11 -1.45
CA ALA A 296 10.44 -7.64 -2.28
C ALA A 296 10.99 -7.15 -3.63
N LEU A 297 10.40 -7.61 -4.74
CA LEU A 297 10.81 -7.25 -6.10
C LEU A 297 9.56 -6.98 -6.95
N LEU A 298 9.59 -5.88 -7.68
CA LEU A 298 8.66 -5.53 -8.74
C LEU A 298 9.43 -5.46 -10.06
N ARG A 299 8.88 -6.08 -11.11
CA ARG A 299 9.53 -6.24 -12.41
C ARG A 299 8.55 -5.95 -13.53
N ASP A 300 8.96 -5.13 -14.49
CA ASP A 300 8.22 -4.93 -15.72
C ASP A 300 8.35 -6.12 -16.66
N ALA A 301 7.32 -6.35 -17.49
CA ALA A 301 7.27 -7.50 -18.39
C ALA A 301 8.47 -7.58 -19.35
N SER A 302 9.05 -6.44 -19.74
CA SER A 302 10.23 -6.35 -20.61
C SER A 302 11.57 -6.46 -19.89
N ALA A 303 11.59 -6.38 -18.55
CA ALA A 303 12.83 -6.45 -17.78
C ALA A 303 13.38 -7.88 -17.75
N PRO A 304 14.71 -8.05 -17.59
CA PRO A 304 15.35 -9.36 -17.48
C PRO A 304 14.69 -10.26 -16.45
N GLN A 305 14.60 -11.55 -16.76
CA GLN A 305 14.06 -12.54 -15.82
C GLN A 305 15.09 -13.00 -14.80
N GLN A 306 16.38 -12.86 -15.11
CA GLN A 306 17.48 -13.20 -14.22
C GLN A 306 18.17 -11.94 -13.74
N VAL A 307 18.33 -11.80 -12.43
CA VAL A 307 18.94 -10.64 -11.79
C VAL A 307 19.92 -11.11 -10.73
N THR A 308 21.10 -10.49 -10.70
CA THR A 308 22.11 -10.71 -9.66
C THR A 308 21.84 -9.74 -8.52
N LEU A 309 21.64 -10.26 -7.32
CA LEU A 309 21.32 -9.51 -6.11
C LEU A 309 22.41 -9.78 -5.05
N PRO A 310 22.44 -9.02 -3.94
CA PRO A 310 23.53 -9.13 -2.95
C PRO A 310 23.74 -10.53 -2.36
N LEU A 311 22.68 -11.31 -2.20
CA LEU A 311 22.74 -12.64 -1.57
C LEU A 311 22.66 -13.82 -2.57
N GLY A 312 22.70 -13.57 -3.88
CA GLY A 312 22.57 -14.61 -4.90
C GLY A 312 21.86 -14.17 -6.18
N VAL A 313 21.57 -15.11 -7.07
CA VAL A 313 20.91 -14.87 -8.36
C VAL A 313 19.45 -15.28 -8.27
N VAL A 314 18.54 -14.35 -8.52
CA VAL A 314 17.10 -14.62 -8.64
C VAL A 314 16.72 -14.74 -10.10
N GLU A 315 15.98 -15.80 -10.44
CA GLU A 315 15.37 -15.99 -11.76
C GLU A 315 13.85 -16.11 -11.62
N THR A 316 13.10 -15.23 -12.28
CA THR A 316 11.64 -15.23 -12.24
C THR A 316 11.02 -14.59 -13.48
N ASP A 317 9.89 -15.13 -13.92
CA ASP A 317 9.01 -14.51 -14.92
C ASP A 317 7.96 -13.59 -14.29
N ALA A 318 7.83 -13.62 -12.96
CA ALA A 318 6.81 -12.90 -12.22
C ALA A 318 6.99 -11.38 -12.28
N ARG A 319 5.87 -10.69 -12.10
CA ARG A 319 5.81 -9.23 -11.97
C ARG A 319 6.10 -8.80 -10.54
N VAL A 320 5.54 -9.48 -9.55
CA VAL A 320 5.83 -9.23 -8.13
C VAL A 320 6.39 -10.49 -7.51
N VAL A 321 7.44 -10.34 -6.71
CA VAL A 321 8.00 -11.41 -5.87
C VAL A 321 8.14 -10.90 -4.44
N VAL A 322 7.65 -11.67 -3.48
CA VAL A 322 7.92 -11.47 -2.05
C VAL A 322 8.30 -12.81 -1.44
N PHE A 323 9.52 -12.96 -0.92
CA PHE A 323 9.95 -14.24 -0.34
C PHE A 323 10.98 -14.07 0.78
N ARG A 324 11.04 -15.05 1.69
CA ARG A 324 12.12 -15.13 2.67
C ARG A 324 13.37 -15.68 2.01
N TRP A 325 14.37 -14.83 1.83
CA TRP A 325 15.62 -15.20 1.19
C TRP A 325 16.56 -15.94 2.14
N GLN A 326 16.68 -15.45 3.37
CA GLN A 326 17.44 -16.10 4.44
C GLN A 326 16.57 -16.23 5.67
N GLY A 327 16.63 -17.37 6.35
CA GLY A 327 15.87 -17.61 7.58
C GLY A 327 15.36 -19.05 7.68
N PRO A 328 14.95 -19.49 8.88
CA PRO A 328 14.51 -20.87 9.12
C PRO A 328 13.12 -21.14 8.53
N ARG A 329 12.20 -20.17 8.59
CA ARG A 329 10.83 -20.31 8.09
C ARG A 329 10.72 -19.81 6.65
N ARG A 330 10.45 -20.69 5.70
CA ARG A 330 10.37 -20.30 4.28
C ARG A 330 8.98 -19.84 3.90
N PHE A 331 8.91 -18.81 3.09
CA PHE A 331 7.73 -18.48 2.29
C PHE A 331 8.16 -17.89 0.95
N ALA A 332 7.29 -17.97 -0.04
CA ALA A 332 7.42 -17.25 -1.29
C ALA A 332 6.04 -16.92 -1.85
N LEU A 333 5.92 -15.77 -2.50
CA LEU A 333 4.77 -15.35 -3.28
C LEU A 333 5.27 -14.76 -4.59
N ILE A 334 4.65 -15.20 -5.69
CA ILE A 334 4.83 -14.61 -7.02
C ILE A 334 3.47 -14.17 -7.58
N VAL A 335 3.45 -13.03 -8.27
CA VAL A 335 2.24 -12.49 -8.92
C VAL A 335 2.52 -12.28 -10.40
N ARG A 336 1.56 -12.68 -11.24
CA ARG A 336 1.65 -12.69 -12.70
C ARG A 336 2.92 -13.39 -13.22
N GLY A 337 3.18 -14.59 -12.71
CA GLY A 337 4.32 -15.41 -13.09
C GLY A 337 4.13 -16.86 -12.68
N THR A 338 5.03 -17.72 -13.13
CA THR A 338 4.96 -19.17 -12.90
C THR A 338 6.15 -19.69 -12.12
N THR A 339 7.27 -18.99 -12.07
CA THR A 339 8.49 -19.58 -11.52
C THR A 339 9.29 -18.55 -10.71
N LEU A 340 9.81 -18.99 -9.57
CA LEU A 340 10.88 -18.33 -8.82
C LEU A 340 12.00 -19.33 -8.55
N LYS A 341 13.22 -18.99 -8.93
CA LYS A 341 14.43 -19.73 -8.58
C LYS A 341 15.44 -18.82 -7.90
N VAL A 342 16.22 -19.40 -6.99
CA VAL A 342 17.38 -18.77 -6.35
C VAL A 342 18.58 -19.67 -6.57
N ASP A 343 19.64 -19.13 -7.17
CA ASP A 343 20.87 -19.86 -7.51
C ASP A 343 20.60 -21.16 -8.29
N GLY A 344 19.67 -21.09 -9.23
CA GLY A 344 19.25 -22.22 -10.07
C GLY A 344 18.32 -23.23 -9.38
N THR A 345 18.04 -23.09 -8.09
CA THR A 345 17.11 -23.96 -7.34
C THR A 345 15.71 -23.36 -7.35
N THR A 346 14.71 -24.15 -7.75
CA THR A 346 13.31 -23.72 -7.69
C THR A 346 12.87 -23.49 -6.25
N VAL A 347 12.44 -22.27 -5.95
CA VAL A 347 11.84 -21.86 -4.67
C VAL A 347 10.32 -21.99 -4.75
N LEU A 348 9.72 -21.62 -5.90
CA LEU A 348 8.29 -21.70 -6.10
C LEU A 348 7.96 -21.99 -7.57
N GLN A 349 7.00 -22.88 -7.79
CA GLN A 349 6.44 -23.19 -9.11
C GLN A 349 4.92 -23.00 -9.07
N GLY A 350 4.44 -21.93 -9.71
CA GLY A 350 3.03 -21.66 -9.97
C GLY A 350 2.52 -22.36 -11.24
N GLY A 351 1.19 -22.49 -11.34
CA GLY A 351 0.51 -23.11 -12.48
C GLY A 351 -0.10 -22.12 -13.49
N ASP A 352 -0.55 -20.94 -13.04
CA ASP A 352 -1.25 -19.94 -13.85
C ASP A 352 -0.57 -18.57 -13.72
N ALA A 353 -0.07 -18.05 -14.84
CA ALA A 353 0.61 -16.76 -14.91
C ALA A 353 -0.33 -15.56 -14.83
N SER A 354 -1.66 -15.75 -14.77
CA SER A 354 -2.64 -14.66 -14.73
C SER A 354 -3.05 -14.24 -13.31
N THR A 355 -2.64 -14.98 -12.28
CA THR A 355 -3.01 -14.72 -10.88
C THR A 355 -1.77 -14.61 -9.99
N PHE A 356 -1.71 -15.35 -8.88
CA PHE A 356 -0.59 -15.46 -7.97
C PHE A 356 -0.36 -16.94 -7.63
N ALA A 357 0.86 -17.27 -7.22
CA ALA A 357 1.20 -18.52 -6.57
C ALA A 357 1.97 -18.22 -5.28
N LEU A 358 1.86 -19.09 -4.29
CA LEU A 358 2.58 -18.97 -3.05
C LEU A 358 2.86 -20.32 -2.40
N GLU A 359 3.86 -20.32 -1.52
CA GLU A 359 4.19 -21.42 -0.62
C GLU A 359 4.54 -20.83 0.75
N GLU A 360 4.05 -21.46 1.82
CA GLU A 360 4.31 -21.05 3.20
C GLU A 360 4.70 -22.29 4.01
N SER A 361 5.77 -22.18 4.79
CA SER A 361 6.11 -23.21 5.78
C SER A 361 5.15 -23.12 6.96
N LEU A 362 4.69 -24.28 7.45
CA LEU A 362 3.98 -24.35 8.72
C LEU A 362 4.92 -23.92 9.87
N PRO A 363 4.39 -23.27 10.93
CA PRO A 363 5.15 -22.91 12.13
C PRO A 363 5.85 -24.09 12.81
#